data_AF-A0AAU7ZQR2-F1
#
_entry.id   AF-A0AAU7ZQR2-F1
#
_cell.length_a   1.000
_cell.length_b   1.000
_cell.length_c   1.000
_cell.angle_alpha   90.00
_cell.angle_beta   90.00
_cell.angle_gamma   90.00
#
_symmetry.space_group_name_H-M   'P 1'
#
loop_
_entity.id
_entity.type
_entity.pdbx_description
1 polymer ?
#
loop_
_entity_poly.entity_id
_entity_poly.type
_entity_poly.pdbx_seq_one_letter_code
_entity_poly.pdbx_strand_id
1 'polypeptide(L)'
;MGESAGIRPDSASRMLALGAEFDARTGGEWLMLGQSSGGATRSWVPTLGSVVWVVWEPYYAYMFEMSAGQWVGYVRVSDYEYDRKAVKEFEKIIARFERETVAMIFDQIDNTGGSMFQMYALLSTLTDKALALPTHEIMISDDDAAVAASVVEDAKAGESVPTDERPSGELVAYSHLVLTE
;
A
#
# COMPACT_ATOMS: atom_id res chain seq x y z
N MET A 1 17.67 -54.24 -19.04
CA MET A 1 17.94 -53.62 -20.34
C MET A 1 16.60 -53.11 -20.84
N GLY A 2 16.20 -51.85 -20.70
CA GLY A 2 16.97 -50.62 -20.61
C GLY A 2 16.92 -49.92 -21.96
N GLU A 3 15.99 -48.98 -22.14
CA GLU A 3 16.19 -47.85 -23.05
C GLU A 3 15.22 -46.71 -22.73
N SER A 4 15.83 -45.61 -22.31
CA SER A 4 15.25 -44.31 -22.02
C SER A 4 15.21 -43.48 -23.30
N ALA A 5 14.03 -43.05 -23.73
CA ALA A 5 13.90 -41.98 -24.72
C ALA A 5 13.97 -40.63 -23.99
N GLY A 6 15.12 -39.97 -24.08
CA GLY A 6 15.32 -38.62 -23.59
C GLY A 6 14.58 -37.60 -24.45
N ILE A 7 13.92 -36.66 -23.79
CA ILE A 7 13.58 -35.36 -24.36
C ILE A 7 14.24 -34.33 -23.44
N ARG A 8 15.27 -33.66 -23.94
CA ARG A 8 15.71 -32.36 -23.40
C ARG A 8 14.92 -31.27 -24.13
N PRO A 9 14.38 -30.31 -23.38
CA PRO A 9 14.58 -28.91 -23.71
C PRO A 9 15.21 -28.22 -22.48
N ASP A 10 16.41 -27.65 -22.59
CA ASP A 10 16.61 -26.29 -23.14
C ASP A 10 16.07 -25.22 -22.16
N SER A 11 17.01 -24.66 -21.39
CA SER A 11 17.21 -23.21 -21.17
C SER A 11 16.02 -22.24 -21.36
N ALA A 12 14.99 -22.36 -20.52
CA ALA A 12 14.11 -21.24 -20.20
C ALA A 12 14.12 -20.98 -18.69
N SER A 13 15.04 -20.10 -18.28
CA SER A 13 14.88 -19.15 -17.18
C SER A 13 14.67 -19.72 -15.77
N ARG A 14 15.75 -20.30 -15.23
CA ARG A 14 16.07 -20.18 -13.80
C ARG A 14 16.30 -18.69 -13.47
N MET A 15 15.25 -17.96 -13.10
CA MET A 15 15.44 -16.77 -12.28
C MET A 15 15.52 -17.22 -10.82
N LEU A 16 16.73 -17.15 -10.27
CA LEU A 16 16.92 -17.06 -8.82
C LEU A 16 16.16 -15.82 -8.32
N ALA A 17 14.96 -16.04 -7.79
CA ALA A 17 14.49 -15.25 -6.67
C ALA A 17 14.71 -16.11 -5.42
N LEU A 18 15.34 -15.52 -4.41
CA LEU A 18 15.70 -16.15 -3.15
C LEU A 18 14.52 -16.96 -2.56
N GLY A 19 14.68 -18.28 -2.59
CA GLY A 19 14.08 -19.26 -1.68
C GLY A 19 12.56 -19.35 -1.63
N ALA A 20 11.95 -20.12 -2.53
CA ALA A 20 10.85 -21.02 -2.15
C ALA A 20 10.59 -22.08 -3.24
N GLU A 21 10.58 -23.36 -2.84
CA GLU A 21 10.03 -24.46 -3.66
C GLU A 21 8.58 -24.74 -3.23
N PHE A 22 7.71 -24.99 -4.20
CA PHE A 22 6.29 -25.28 -4.01
C PHE A 22 6.08 -26.80 -3.92
N ASP A 23 5.64 -27.32 -2.77
CA ASP A 23 5.18 -28.71 -2.64
C ASP A 23 3.65 -28.77 -2.63
N ALA A 24 3.09 -29.38 -3.67
CA ALA A 24 1.65 -29.56 -3.87
C ALA A 24 1.02 -30.63 -2.94
N ARG A 25 1.79 -31.33 -2.10
CA ARG A 25 1.28 -32.44 -1.25
C ARG A 25 0.81 -32.03 0.14
N THR A 26 1.17 -30.84 0.63
CA THR A 26 0.87 -30.41 2.02
C THR A 26 -0.21 -29.34 2.12
N GLY A 27 -0.85 -28.94 1.02
CA GLY A 27 -1.88 -27.89 1.07
C GLY A 27 -1.33 -26.49 1.36
N GLY A 28 -0.09 -26.20 0.95
CA GLY A 28 0.43 -24.84 0.87
C GLY A 28 0.92 -24.24 2.19
N GLU A 29 1.54 -25.02 3.06
CA GLU A 29 2.27 -24.45 4.20
C GLU A 29 3.58 -23.80 3.73
N TRP A 30 3.55 -22.47 3.61
CA TRP A 30 4.74 -21.65 3.46
C TRP A 30 5.45 -21.56 4.81
N LEU A 31 6.44 -22.42 5.05
CA LEU A 31 7.38 -22.27 6.15
C LEU A 31 8.29 -21.06 5.88
N MET A 32 7.78 -19.86 6.15
CA MET A 32 8.55 -18.61 6.13
C MET A 32 8.80 -18.15 7.57
N LEU A 33 9.88 -18.66 8.17
CA LEU A 33 10.55 -17.98 9.28
C LEU A 33 11.33 -16.80 8.67
N GLY A 34 10.61 -15.75 8.27
CA GLY A 34 11.18 -14.49 7.80
C GLY A 34 10.87 -13.40 8.79
N GLN A 35 11.88 -12.91 9.51
CA GLN A 35 11.73 -11.75 10.39
C GLN A 35 11.37 -10.53 9.54
N SER A 36 10.19 -9.95 9.76
CA SER A 36 9.87 -8.62 9.25
C SER A 36 10.33 -7.58 10.26
N SER A 37 11.44 -6.89 9.96
CA SER A 37 11.65 -5.54 10.46
C SER A 37 10.46 -4.66 10.04
N GLY A 38 10.02 -3.72 10.88
CA GLY A 38 8.90 -2.83 10.59
C GLY A 38 8.97 -2.21 9.19
N GLY A 39 7.82 -2.08 8.51
CA GLY A 39 7.75 -1.59 7.12
C GLY A 39 7.83 -2.66 6.01
N ALA A 40 7.78 -3.97 6.32
CA ALA A 40 7.75 -4.99 5.27
C ALA A 40 6.38 -5.04 4.54
N THR A 41 6.42 -5.17 3.20
CA THR A 41 5.22 -5.31 2.33
C THR A 41 4.33 -6.49 2.73
N ARG A 42 4.89 -7.54 3.34
CA ARG A 42 4.15 -8.67 3.92
C ARG A 42 4.21 -8.65 5.45
N SER A 43 3.11 -9.06 6.06
CA SER A 43 2.99 -9.24 7.51
C SER A 43 3.63 -10.54 7.97
N TRP A 44 3.84 -10.66 9.28
CA TRP A 44 4.04 -11.95 9.94
C TRP A 44 2.72 -12.73 10.09
N VAL A 45 1.57 -12.08 9.86
CA VAL A 45 0.26 -12.75 9.81
C VAL A 45 0.28 -13.78 8.67
N PRO A 46 0.07 -15.08 8.97
CA PRO A 46 0.04 -16.11 7.94
C PRO A 46 -1.20 -15.95 7.06
N THR A 47 -1.18 -16.59 5.90
CA THR A 47 -2.35 -16.68 5.03
C THR A 47 -3.54 -17.30 5.78
N LEU A 48 -4.68 -16.63 5.77
CA LEU A 48 -5.82 -16.97 6.62
C LEU A 48 -6.77 -18.04 6.04
N GLY A 49 -6.47 -18.56 4.86
CA GLY A 49 -7.28 -19.59 4.19
C GLY A 49 -6.73 -19.97 2.81
N SER A 50 -7.55 -20.66 2.02
CA SER A 50 -7.18 -21.03 0.65
C SER A 50 -7.24 -19.81 -0.27
N VAL A 51 -6.11 -19.41 -0.82
CA VAL A 51 -6.00 -18.20 -1.66
C VAL A 51 -6.53 -18.45 -3.06
N VAL A 52 -7.43 -17.59 -3.51
CA VAL A 52 -8.03 -17.64 -4.86
C VAL A 52 -7.57 -16.50 -5.76
N TRP A 53 -6.99 -15.44 -5.19
CA TRP A 53 -6.47 -14.29 -5.91
C TRP A 53 -5.42 -13.56 -5.07
N VAL A 54 -4.39 -12.98 -5.72
CA VAL A 54 -3.29 -12.29 -5.02
C VAL A 54 -2.72 -11.14 -5.85
N VAL A 55 -2.31 -10.08 -5.14
CA VAL A 55 -1.47 -8.97 -5.58
C VAL A 55 -0.30 -8.86 -4.62
N TRP A 56 0.90 -8.68 -5.17
CA TRP A 56 2.13 -8.66 -4.38
C TRP A 56 2.65 -7.24 -4.10
N GLU A 57 2.41 -6.31 -5.02
CA GLU A 57 2.95 -4.95 -4.98
C GLU A 57 1.94 -3.96 -5.57
N PRO A 58 1.91 -2.68 -5.12
CA PRO A 58 2.67 -2.17 -3.98
C PRO A 58 2.06 -2.58 -2.62
N TYR A 59 0.85 -3.14 -2.64
CA TYR A 59 0.21 -3.71 -1.46
C TYR A 59 0.16 -5.22 -1.57
N TYR A 60 0.56 -5.90 -0.50
CA TYR A 60 0.25 -7.31 -0.38
C TYR A 60 -1.23 -7.47 -0.08
N ALA A 61 -1.98 -7.94 -1.07
CA ALA A 61 -3.41 -8.15 -0.98
C ALA A 61 -3.81 -9.51 -1.55
N TYR A 62 -4.79 -10.16 -0.96
CA TYR A 62 -5.29 -11.43 -1.47
C TYR A 62 -6.75 -11.65 -1.11
N MET A 63 -7.41 -12.56 -1.82
CA MET A 63 -8.71 -13.10 -1.45
C MET A 63 -8.53 -14.55 -1.04
N PHE A 64 -9.19 -14.93 0.04
CA PHE A 64 -9.21 -16.31 0.50
C PHE A 64 -10.63 -16.78 0.76
N GLU A 65 -10.83 -18.08 0.60
CA GLU A 65 -12.10 -18.74 0.88
C GLU A 65 -12.24 -19.03 2.38
N MET A 66 -13.37 -18.63 2.95
CA MET A 66 -13.81 -18.99 4.29
C MET A 66 -14.78 -20.18 4.22
N SER A 67 -15.03 -20.85 5.35
CA SER A 67 -16.07 -21.87 5.45
C SER A 67 -17.42 -21.34 4.92
N ALA A 68 -18.08 -22.14 4.07
CA ALA A 68 -19.33 -21.81 3.34
C ALA A 68 -19.17 -21.07 1.98
N GLY A 69 -17.99 -21.09 1.37
CA GLY A 69 -17.80 -20.61 -0.01
C GLY A 69 -17.85 -19.09 -0.16
N GLN A 70 -17.72 -18.37 0.96
CA GLN A 70 -17.61 -16.91 0.97
C GLN A 70 -16.14 -16.50 0.83
N TRP A 71 -15.89 -15.42 0.11
CA TRP A 71 -14.55 -14.86 -0.03
C TRP A 71 -14.35 -13.65 0.87
N VAL A 72 -13.19 -13.57 1.50
CA VAL A 72 -12.76 -12.44 2.32
C VAL A 72 -11.51 -11.83 1.70
N GLY A 73 -11.50 -10.50 1.58
CA GLY A 73 -10.34 -9.75 1.14
C GLY A 73 -9.37 -9.53 2.30
N TYR A 74 -8.08 -9.59 2.04
CA TYR A 74 -7.03 -9.15 2.95
C TYR A 74 -6.17 -8.15 2.20
N VAL A 75 -5.83 -7.04 2.84
CA VAL A 75 -4.84 -6.09 2.33
C VAL A 75 -3.98 -5.59 3.47
N ARG A 76 -2.66 -5.56 3.25
CA ARG A 76 -1.70 -4.95 4.15
C ARG A 76 -1.24 -3.59 3.63
N VAL A 77 -1.14 -2.64 4.55
CA VAL A 77 -0.54 -1.33 4.32
C VAL A 77 0.55 -1.13 5.38
N SER A 78 1.81 -1.21 4.95
CA SER A 78 3.01 -1.21 5.80
C SER A 78 3.48 0.17 6.23
N ASP A 79 3.09 1.20 5.50
CA ASP A 79 3.44 2.60 5.73
C ASP A 79 2.43 3.48 4.96
N TYR A 80 2.58 4.79 5.11
CA TYR A 80 1.81 5.78 4.38
C TYR A 80 2.74 6.69 3.57
N GLU A 81 3.83 6.17 3.00
CA GLU A 81 4.66 6.98 2.11
C GLU A 81 3.85 7.45 0.91
N TYR A 82 4.02 8.72 0.53
CA TYR A 82 3.23 9.31 -0.54
C TYR A 82 3.61 8.68 -1.89
N ASP A 83 2.69 7.91 -2.47
CA ASP A 83 2.78 7.42 -3.83
C ASP A 83 1.40 7.41 -4.48
N ARG A 84 1.22 8.34 -5.42
CA ARG A 84 0.00 8.47 -6.23
C ARG A 84 -0.30 7.23 -7.06
N LYS A 85 0.71 6.47 -7.49
CA LYS A 85 0.50 5.21 -8.23
C LYS A 85 -0.01 4.14 -7.28
N ALA A 86 0.57 4.03 -6.09
CA ALA A 86 0.05 3.13 -5.06
C ALA A 86 -1.41 3.42 -4.74
N VAL A 87 -1.83 4.67 -4.54
CA VAL A 87 -3.27 5.00 -4.32
C VAL A 87 -4.16 4.42 -5.42
N LYS A 88 -3.78 4.55 -6.70
CA LYS A 88 -4.55 3.97 -7.82
C LYS A 88 -4.58 2.45 -7.83
N GLU A 89 -3.50 1.79 -7.41
CA GLU A 89 -3.51 0.32 -7.28
C GLU A 89 -4.41 -0.11 -6.12
N PHE A 90 -4.40 0.64 -5.01
CA PHE A 90 -5.30 0.40 -3.88
C PHE A 90 -6.77 0.52 -4.30
N GLU A 91 -7.14 1.56 -5.06
CA GLU A 91 -8.49 1.73 -5.62
C GLU A 91 -8.95 0.49 -6.41
N LYS A 92 -8.08 -0.11 -7.22
CA LYS A 92 -8.41 -1.33 -7.98
C LYS A 92 -8.61 -2.55 -7.08
N ILE A 93 -7.78 -2.68 -6.04
CA ILE A 93 -7.90 -3.75 -5.04
C ILE A 93 -9.25 -3.64 -4.34
N ILE A 94 -9.57 -2.45 -3.82
CA ILE A 94 -10.83 -2.20 -3.11
C ILE A 94 -12.04 -2.41 -4.03
N ALA A 95 -12.00 -1.87 -5.26
CA ALA A 95 -13.09 -2.08 -6.22
C ALA A 95 -13.32 -3.56 -6.54
N ARG A 96 -12.27 -4.41 -6.45
CA ARG A 96 -12.44 -5.85 -6.58
C ARG A 96 -13.05 -6.48 -5.34
N PHE A 97 -12.57 -6.11 -4.15
CA PHE A 97 -13.13 -6.59 -2.89
C PHE A 97 -14.61 -6.25 -2.76
N GLU A 98 -15.02 -5.02 -3.08
CA GLU A 98 -16.43 -4.62 -3.06
C GLU A 98 -17.36 -5.49 -3.92
N ARG A 99 -16.85 -6.00 -5.06
CA ARG A 99 -17.65 -6.84 -5.97
C ARG A 99 -17.69 -8.31 -5.57
N GLU A 100 -16.62 -8.80 -4.94
CA GLU A 100 -16.34 -10.24 -4.87
C GLU A 100 -16.19 -10.77 -3.45
N THR A 101 -16.02 -9.91 -2.44
CA THR A 101 -15.83 -10.33 -1.04
C THR A 101 -16.98 -9.90 -0.14
N VAL A 102 -17.21 -10.66 0.93
CA VAL A 102 -18.23 -10.34 1.94
C VAL A 102 -17.70 -9.45 3.06
N ALA A 103 -16.37 -9.39 3.18
CA ALA A 103 -15.65 -8.61 4.18
C ALA A 103 -14.22 -8.33 3.69
N MET A 104 -13.54 -7.42 4.39
CA MET A 104 -12.14 -7.12 4.20
C MET A 104 -11.41 -7.07 5.55
N ILE A 105 -10.21 -7.64 5.59
CA ILE A 105 -9.23 -7.49 6.67
C ILE A 105 -8.21 -6.45 6.22
N PHE A 106 -8.05 -5.39 7.02
CA PHE A 106 -7.12 -4.29 6.77
C PHE A 106 -5.97 -4.39 7.78
N ASP A 107 -4.83 -4.92 7.36
CA ASP A 107 -3.66 -5.13 8.22
C ASP A 107 -2.76 -3.89 8.24
N GLN A 108 -2.61 -3.34 9.44
CA GLN A 108 -1.82 -2.16 9.79
C GLN A 108 -0.75 -2.48 10.84
N ILE A 109 -0.51 -3.77 11.14
CA ILE A 109 0.47 -4.18 12.13
C ILE A 109 1.87 -3.75 11.69
N ASP A 110 2.62 -3.15 12.61
CA ASP A 110 3.96 -2.59 12.36
C ASP A 110 4.01 -1.54 11.25
N ASN A 111 2.90 -0.80 11.06
CA ASN A 111 2.87 0.37 10.20
C ASN A 111 3.68 1.52 10.83
N THR A 112 4.62 2.07 10.07
CA THR A 112 5.57 3.10 10.54
C THR A 112 5.04 4.54 10.46
N GLY A 113 3.80 4.72 10.01
CA GLY A 113 3.22 6.03 9.72
C GLY A 113 3.61 6.53 8.33
N GLY A 114 3.62 7.84 8.14
CA GLY A 114 3.99 8.49 6.88
C GLY A 114 3.13 9.72 6.59
N SER A 115 2.79 9.90 5.33
CA SER A 115 2.00 11.02 4.83
C SER A 115 0.53 10.93 5.25
N MET A 116 0.03 11.98 5.91
CA MET A 116 -1.40 12.13 6.20
C MET A 116 -2.24 12.16 4.92
N PHE A 117 -1.70 12.64 3.80
CA PHE A 117 -2.42 12.66 2.52
C PHE A 117 -2.54 11.30 1.89
N GLN A 118 -1.49 10.47 1.97
CA GLN A 118 -1.58 9.07 1.57
C GLN A 118 -2.66 8.37 2.41
N MET A 119 -2.61 8.54 3.74
CA MET A 119 -3.60 7.96 4.65
C MET A 119 -5.04 8.40 4.29
N TYR A 120 -5.28 9.69 4.09
CA TYR A 120 -6.60 10.19 3.72
C TYR A 120 -7.05 9.74 2.32
N ALA A 121 -6.13 9.63 1.37
CA ALA A 121 -6.44 9.08 0.05
C ALA A 121 -6.89 7.63 0.16
N LEU A 122 -6.20 6.79 0.94
CA LEU A 122 -6.62 5.40 1.17
C LEU A 122 -7.94 5.32 1.95
N LEU A 123 -8.12 6.12 3.00
CA LEU A 123 -9.37 6.13 3.77
C LEU A 123 -10.58 6.52 2.91
N SER A 124 -10.40 7.43 1.95
CA SER A 124 -11.47 7.88 1.06
C SER A 124 -12.03 6.77 0.17
N THR A 125 -11.26 5.70 -0.07
CA THR A 125 -11.74 4.54 -0.84
C THR A 125 -12.44 3.50 0.03
N LEU A 126 -12.34 3.60 1.36
CA LEU A 126 -12.87 2.62 2.30
C LEU A 126 -14.26 2.96 2.84
N THR A 127 -14.83 4.10 2.46
CA THR A 127 -16.12 4.54 2.96
C THR A 127 -16.91 5.37 1.94
N ASP A 128 -18.22 5.24 2.01
CA ASP A 128 -19.19 6.02 1.25
C ASP A 128 -19.69 7.28 2.01
N LYS A 129 -19.15 7.52 3.22
CA LYS A 129 -19.60 8.57 4.14
C LYS A 129 -18.43 9.44 4.59
N ALA A 130 -18.74 10.68 4.93
CA ALA A 130 -17.77 11.57 5.54
C ALA A 130 -17.28 10.98 6.88
N LEU A 131 -15.96 10.97 7.07
CA LEU A 131 -15.32 10.60 8.33
C LEU A 131 -15.03 11.86 9.14
N ALA A 132 -15.35 11.83 10.44
CA ALA A 132 -14.87 12.85 11.35
C ALA A 132 -13.36 12.70 11.53
N LEU A 133 -12.60 13.78 11.32
CA LEU A 133 -11.16 13.79 11.47
C LEU A 133 -10.76 14.43 12.82
N PRO A 134 -9.68 13.95 13.47
CA PRO A 134 -9.15 14.61 14.65
C PRO A 134 -8.59 15.99 14.29
N THR A 135 -8.65 16.92 15.24
CA THR A 135 -8.04 18.24 15.13
C THR A 135 -6.59 18.21 15.62
N HIS A 136 -5.77 19.11 15.09
CA HIS A 136 -4.37 19.26 15.49
C HIS A 136 -4.14 20.66 16.06
N GLU A 137 -3.46 20.72 17.21
CA GLU A 137 -2.91 21.97 17.71
C GLU A 137 -1.46 22.10 17.21
N ILE A 138 -1.19 23.16 16.46
CA ILE A 138 0.11 23.39 15.82
C ILE A 138 0.71 24.65 16.42
N MET A 139 1.96 24.56 16.88
CA MET A 139 2.74 25.72 17.28
C MET A 139 3.37 26.32 16.03
N ILE A 140 3.04 27.58 15.74
CA ILE A 140 3.59 28.33 14.61
C ILE A 140 4.77 29.15 15.14
N SER A 141 5.93 28.97 14.52
CA SER A 141 7.16 29.68 14.84
C SER A 141 7.43 30.82 13.83
N ASP A 142 8.42 31.66 14.14
CA ASP A 142 8.88 32.70 13.22
C ASP A 142 9.45 32.09 11.92
N ASP A 143 10.02 30.88 11.98
CA ASP A 143 10.52 30.17 10.79
C ASP A 143 9.36 29.79 9.86
N ASP A 144 8.25 29.30 10.40
CA ASP A 144 7.03 28.98 9.63
C ASP A 144 6.46 30.25 8.97
N ALA A 145 6.46 31.37 9.70
CA ALA A 145 6.01 32.66 9.18
C ALA A 145 6.93 33.18 8.05
N ALA A 146 8.24 32.99 8.18
CA ALA A 146 9.21 33.37 7.17
C ALA A 146 9.06 32.54 5.88
N VAL A 147 8.88 31.22 6.00
CA VAL A 147 8.61 30.32 4.86
C VAL A 147 7.29 30.69 4.17
N ALA A 148 6.23 30.96 4.94
CA ALA A 148 4.97 31.39 4.36
C ALA A 148 5.10 32.73 3.61
N ALA A 149 5.87 33.68 4.16
CA ALA A 149 6.11 34.96 3.53
C ALA A 149 6.87 34.81 2.20
N SER A 150 7.88 33.94 2.13
CA SER A 150 8.63 33.72 0.87
C SER A 150 7.73 33.15 -0.22
N VAL A 151 6.89 32.15 0.10
CA VAL A 151 5.94 31.55 -0.85
C VAL A 151 4.99 32.59 -1.43
N VAL A 152 4.53 33.55 -0.61
CA VAL A 152 3.65 34.63 -1.06
C VAL A 152 4.38 35.60 -2.00
N GLU A 153 5.64 35.92 -1.72
CA GLU A 153 6.44 36.80 -2.58
C GLU A 153 6.77 36.13 -3.91
N ASP A 154 7.13 34.85 -3.91
CA ASP A 154 7.38 34.06 -5.13
C ASP A 154 6.12 34.03 -6.02
N ALA A 155 4.96 33.81 -5.41
CA ALA A 155 3.67 33.81 -6.11
C ALA A 155 3.33 35.18 -6.73
N LYS A 156 3.66 36.28 -6.04
CA LYS A 156 3.48 37.65 -6.56
C LYS A 156 4.47 37.99 -7.67
N ALA A 157 5.69 37.48 -7.59
CA ALA A 157 6.74 37.68 -8.58
C ALA A 157 6.45 36.92 -9.89
N GLY A 158 5.46 36.02 -9.90
CA GLY A 158 5.16 35.17 -11.06
C GLY A 158 6.24 34.11 -11.29
N GLU A 159 7.13 33.90 -10.32
CA GLU A 159 8.08 32.80 -10.34
C GLU A 159 7.31 31.51 -10.06
N SER A 160 7.27 30.63 -11.05
CA SER A 160 6.78 29.28 -10.81
C SER A 160 7.75 28.59 -9.88
N VAL A 161 7.30 28.19 -8.68
CA VAL A 161 8.08 27.36 -7.76
C VAL A 161 8.68 26.18 -8.55
N PRO A 162 10.02 26.08 -8.65
CA PRO A 162 10.70 25.01 -9.37
C PRO A 162 10.16 23.66 -8.92
N THR A 163 9.88 22.75 -9.83
CA THR A 163 9.21 21.47 -9.52
C THR A 163 9.94 20.60 -8.48
N ASP A 164 11.25 20.82 -8.28
CA ASP A 164 12.08 20.13 -7.27
C ASP A 164 12.11 20.83 -5.89
N GLU A 165 11.71 22.10 -5.81
CA GLU A 165 11.56 22.87 -4.56
C GLU A 165 10.09 23.14 -4.21
N ARG A 166 9.16 22.66 -5.05
CA ARG A 166 7.79 22.53 -4.61
C ARG A 166 7.84 21.75 -3.32
N PRO A 167 7.21 22.24 -2.25
CA PRO A 167 7.03 21.36 -1.14
C PRO A 167 6.42 20.06 -1.65
N SER A 168 6.79 18.93 -1.04
CA SER A 168 6.15 17.64 -1.34
C SER A 168 4.66 17.89 -1.50
N GLY A 169 3.97 17.19 -2.40
CA GLY A 169 2.53 17.41 -2.67
C GLY A 169 1.68 17.54 -1.39
N GLU A 170 2.21 17.08 -0.27
CA GLU A 170 1.86 17.39 1.10
C GLU A 170 1.68 18.88 1.47
N LEU A 171 2.66 19.80 1.36
CA LEU A 171 2.41 21.20 1.85
C LEU A 171 1.45 21.97 0.94
N VAL A 172 1.35 21.63 -0.34
CA VAL A 172 0.34 22.23 -1.25
C VAL A 172 -1.07 21.78 -0.86
N ALA A 173 -1.22 20.55 -0.35
CA ALA A 173 -2.52 20.07 0.12
C ALA A 173 -2.87 20.63 1.52
N TYR A 174 -1.88 20.92 2.38
CA TYR A 174 -2.11 21.62 3.65
C TYR A 174 -2.60 23.06 3.45
N SER A 175 -2.07 23.79 2.46
CA SER A 175 -2.48 25.19 2.23
C SER A 175 -3.93 25.33 1.76
N HIS A 176 -4.46 24.34 1.03
CA HIS A 176 -5.87 24.34 0.63
C HIS A 176 -6.83 23.90 1.74
N LEU A 177 -6.40 23.09 2.70
CA LEU A 177 -7.25 22.61 3.79
C LEU A 177 -7.42 23.66 4.90
N VAL A 178 -6.39 24.49 5.14
CA VAL A 178 -6.36 25.49 6.23
C VAL A 178 -7.00 26.82 5.82
N LEU A 179 -7.16 27.09 4.52
CA LEU A 179 -7.65 28.38 4.00
C LEU A 179 -9.13 28.38 3.61
N THR A 180 -9.89 27.33 3.92
CA THR A 180 -11.34 27.25 3.68
C THR A 180 -12.12 26.97 4.96
N GLU A 181 -11.94 27.81 5.98
CA GLU A 181 -12.92 28.06 7.05
C GLU A 181 -13.08 29.56 7.28
#